data_AF-A0A2V1DH11-F1
#
_entry.id   AF-A0A2V1DH11-F1
#
_cell.length_a   1.000
_cell.length_b   1.000
_cell.length_c   1.000
_cell.angle_alpha   90.00
_cell.angle_beta   90.00
_cell.angle_gamma   90.00
#
_symmetry.space_group_name_H-M   'P 1'
#
loop_
_entity.id
_entity.type
_entity.pdbx_description
1 polymer ?
#
loop_
_entity_poly.entity_id
_entity_poly.type
_entity_poly.pdbx_seq_one_letter_code
_entity_poly.pdbx_strand_id
1 'polypeptide(L)'
;MWIANAAFDEIKRRLNRLLGRPSTKEIAPIAKVLSEIKNEVQQKTGLSVTEAAIAVPNLFEAENIRRQQFQLDLDETSNCAGIKPLMTGDWVSAASAGVASQNWGLCLSFTDTPACEMEEENFPLETALTVEHTKDALIVAIFTMNNVQSVSDKHTRIWYSIGADHEKYDEHWTLVKERIQELPMDVYERAPTKVLATGEAAKTEKFFEVLREAVEGLGIRKQTSEPEASGYNPLFAVARGAAEFVRRRQEAPPN
;
A
#
# COMPACT_ATOMS: atom_id res chain seq x y z
N MET A 1 -7.60 -7.02 32.03
CA MET A 1 -8.69 -7.57 31.19
C MET A 1 -8.25 -7.81 29.74
N TRP A 2 -7.47 -6.91 29.12
CA TRP A 2 -6.95 -7.07 27.75
C TRP A 2 -6.00 -8.26 27.52
N ILE A 3 -5.08 -8.54 28.46
CA ILE A 3 -4.08 -9.61 28.33
C ILE A 3 -4.74 -11.01 28.27
N ALA A 4 -5.85 -11.22 28.98
CA ALA A 4 -6.56 -12.50 28.99
C ALA A 4 -7.24 -12.79 27.64
N ASN A 5 -7.72 -11.75 26.95
CA ASN A 5 -8.35 -11.90 25.63
C ASN A 5 -7.31 -12.25 24.56
N ALA A 6 -6.15 -11.59 24.57
CA ALA A 6 -5.06 -11.88 23.61
C ALA A 6 -4.53 -13.32 23.75
N ALA A 7 -4.37 -13.82 24.98
CA ALA A 7 -3.93 -15.19 25.22
C ALA A 7 -4.98 -16.23 24.75
N PHE A 8 -6.26 -15.94 24.95
CA PHE A 8 -7.35 -16.81 24.49
C PHE A 8 -7.43 -16.86 22.95
N ASP A 9 -7.27 -15.72 22.28
CA ASP A 9 -7.27 -15.64 20.82
C ASP A 9 -6.09 -16.42 20.22
N GLU A 10 -4.89 -16.33 20.81
CA GLU A 10 -3.72 -17.09 20.37
C GLU A 10 -3.93 -18.61 20.53
N ILE A 11 -4.53 -19.06 21.64
CA ILE A 11 -4.87 -20.48 21.85
C ILE A 11 -5.87 -20.94 20.79
N LYS A 12 -6.92 -20.15 20.53
CA LYS A 12 -7.95 -20.47 19.53
C LYS A 12 -7.35 -20.57 18.12
N ARG A 13 -6.46 -19.65 17.76
CA ARG A 13 -5.73 -19.67 16.48
C ARG A 13 -4.87 -20.91 16.33
N ARG A 14 -4.12 -21.29 17.37
CA ARG A 14 -3.32 -22.52 17.39
C ARG A 14 -4.19 -23.77 17.25
N LEU A 15 -5.31 -23.83 17.97
CA LEU A 15 -6.27 -24.94 17.85
C LEU A 15 -6.85 -25.04 16.44
N ASN A 16 -7.24 -23.91 15.83
CA ASN A 16 -7.71 -23.90 14.45
C ASN A 16 -6.65 -24.45 13.48
N ARG A 17 -5.39 -24.00 13.60
CA ARG A 17 -4.28 -24.52 12.78
C ARG A 17 -4.07 -26.02 12.97
N LEU A 18 -4.10 -26.50 14.21
CA LEU A 18 -3.99 -27.94 14.51
C LEU A 18 -5.15 -28.75 13.90
N LEU A 19 -6.33 -28.15 13.79
CA LEU A 19 -7.51 -28.75 13.18
C LEU A 19 -7.56 -28.56 11.65
N GLY A 20 -6.53 -27.98 11.03
CA GLY A 20 -6.50 -27.68 9.59
C GLY A 20 -7.50 -26.61 9.16
N ARG A 21 -7.95 -25.77 10.09
CA ARG A 21 -8.90 -24.67 9.86
C ARG A 21 -8.17 -23.33 9.81
N PRO A 22 -8.71 -22.33 9.08
CA PRO A 22 -8.21 -20.96 9.12
C PRO A 22 -8.15 -20.44 10.56
N SER A 23 -7.02 -19.84 10.92
CA SER A 23 -6.76 -19.40 12.28
C SER A 23 -7.70 -18.27 12.72
N THR A 24 -8.11 -17.42 11.78
CA THR A 24 -9.17 -16.41 11.97
C THR A 24 -10.30 -16.56 10.94
N LYS A 25 -11.39 -15.82 11.14
CA LYS A 25 -12.56 -15.86 10.25
C LYS A 25 -12.31 -15.12 8.93
N GLU A 26 -11.36 -14.20 8.92
CA GLU A 26 -11.02 -13.31 7.81
C GLU A 26 -10.12 -14.00 6.78
N ILE A 27 -9.30 -14.97 7.21
CA ILE A 27 -8.33 -15.68 6.33
C ILE A 27 -9.04 -16.38 5.17
N ALA A 28 -10.08 -17.16 5.42
CA ALA A 28 -10.74 -17.93 4.35
C ALA A 28 -11.37 -17.06 3.25
N PRO A 29 -12.16 -16.01 3.59
CA PRO A 29 -12.66 -15.07 2.59
C PRO A 29 -11.56 -14.40 1.75
N ILE A 30 -10.49 -13.91 2.39
CA ILE A 30 -9.39 -13.24 1.68
C ILE A 30 -8.64 -14.25 0.79
N ALA A 31 -8.35 -15.45 1.29
CA ALA A 31 -7.70 -16.50 0.51
C ALA A 31 -8.52 -16.89 -0.72
N LYS A 32 -9.86 -16.95 -0.58
CA LYS A 32 -10.76 -17.19 -1.71
C LYS A 32 -10.64 -16.10 -2.78
N VAL A 33 -10.65 -14.82 -2.38
CA VAL A 33 -10.46 -13.69 -3.32
C VAL A 33 -9.11 -13.79 -4.02
N LEU A 34 -8.03 -14.10 -3.29
CA LEU A 34 -6.70 -14.28 -3.89
C LEU A 34 -6.66 -15.46 -4.88
N SER A 35 -7.30 -16.59 -4.55
CA SER A 35 -7.42 -17.73 -5.47
C SER A 35 -8.20 -17.37 -6.74
N GLU A 36 -9.29 -16.61 -6.62
CA GLU A 36 -10.07 -16.15 -7.76
C GLU A 36 -9.24 -15.23 -8.66
N ILE A 37 -8.53 -14.25 -8.08
CA ILE A 37 -7.61 -13.38 -8.82
C ILE A 37 -6.53 -14.20 -9.52
N LYS A 38 -5.89 -15.14 -8.81
CA LYS A 38 -4.89 -16.05 -9.37
C LYS A 38 -5.46 -16.81 -10.58
N ASN A 39 -6.62 -17.44 -10.43
CA ASN A 39 -7.24 -18.23 -11.49
C ASN A 39 -7.55 -17.37 -12.73
N GLU A 40 -8.08 -16.16 -12.53
CA GLU A 40 -8.36 -15.20 -13.60
C GLU A 40 -7.08 -14.78 -14.34
N VAL A 41 -6.00 -14.50 -13.61
CA VAL A 41 -4.70 -14.16 -14.22
C VAL A 41 -4.15 -15.34 -15.02
N GLN A 42 -4.20 -16.56 -14.46
CA GLN A 42 -3.74 -17.77 -15.15
C GLN A 42 -4.56 -18.04 -16.42
N GLN A 43 -5.89 -17.85 -16.36
CA GLN A 43 -6.77 -18.03 -17.51
C GLN A 43 -6.48 -17.00 -18.61
N LYS A 44 -6.25 -15.74 -18.25
CA LYS A 44 -5.97 -14.66 -19.22
C LYS A 44 -4.59 -14.73 -19.84
N THR A 45 -3.58 -15.17 -19.08
CA THR A 45 -2.18 -15.18 -19.53
C THR A 45 -1.73 -16.53 -20.09
N GLY A 46 -2.41 -17.62 -19.72
CA GLY A 46 -1.95 -18.99 -19.99
C GLY A 46 -0.74 -19.40 -19.16
N LEU A 47 -0.28 -18.56 -18.23
CA LEU A 47 0.89 -18.82 -17.39
C LEU A 47 0.48 -19.40 -16.04
N SER A 48 1.37 -20.18 -15.43
CA SER A 48 1.19 -20.61 -14.04
C SER A 48 1.60 -19.50 -13.09
N VAL A 49 0.70 -19.11 -12.18
CA VAL A 49 0.97 -18.10 -11.15
C VAL A 49 1.21 -18.82 -9.83
N THR A 50 2.47 -18.93 -9.44
CA THR A 50 2.90 -19.56 -8.17
C THR A 50 3.33 -18.54 -7.13
N GLU A 51 3.69 -17.33 -7.57
CA GLU A 51 4.26 -16.29 -6.73
C GLU A 51 3.58 -14.94 -6.99
N ALA A 52 3.46 -14.11 -5.95
CA ALA A 52 2.94 -12.75 -6.07
C ALA A 52 3.55 -11.83 -5.00
N ALA A 53 3.54 -10.52 -5.27
CA ALA A 53 3.67 -9.51 -4.24
C ALA A 53 2.27 -9.09 -3.79
N ILE A 54 2.07 -9.01 -2.47
CA ILE A 54 0.85 -8.49 -1.87
C ILE A 54 1.19 -7.14 -1.26
N ALA A 55 0.55 -6.09 -1.78
CA ALA A 55 0.66 -4.75 -1.23
C ALA A 55 -0.37 -4.57 -0.11
N VAL A 56 0.06 -4.05 1.04
CA VAL A 56 -0.80 -3.86 2.21
C VAL A 56 -0.72 -2.42 2.70
N PRO A 57 -1.83 -1.81 3.14
CA PRO A 57 -1.78 -0.49 3.77
C PRO A 57 -0.82 -0.52 4.96
N ASN A 58 -0.11 0.58 5.19
CA ASN A 58 0.76 0.65 6.36
C ASN A 58 -0.09 0.93 7.62
N LEU A 59 -0.55 -0.15 8.26
CA LEU A 59 -1.49 -0.08 9.39
C LEU A 59 -0.82 0.09 10.77
N PHE A 60 0.52 0.15 10.86
CA PHE A 60 1.21 -0.13 12.12
C PHE A 60 2.20 0.97 12.52
N GLU A 61 1.70 2.01 13.18
CA GLU A 61 2.54 2.99 13.88
C GLU A 61 3.04 2.51 15.26
N ALA A 62 2.48 1.45 15.87
CA ALA A 62 2.66 1.29 17.33
C ALA A 62 2.87 -0.11 17.96
N GLU A 63 2.72 -1.26 17.29
CA GLU A 63 2.90 -2.56 18.00
C GLU A 63 3.57 -3.65 17.15
N ASN A 64 4.82 -4.00 17.46
CA ASN A 64 5.57 -5.12 16.87
C ASN A 64 4.77 -6.44 16.88
N ILE A 65 3.96 -6.64 17.93
CA ILE A 65 3.12 -7.84 18.09
C ILE A 65 2.03 -7.90 17.00
N ARG A 66 1.40 -6.77 16.66
CA ARG A 66 0.36 -6.73 15.61
C ARG A 66 0.97 -6.92 14.24
N ARG A 67 2.16 -6.38 13.99
CA ARG A 67 2.90 -6.61 12.75
C ARG A 67 3.18 -8.10 12.56
N GLN A 68 3.73 -8.76 13.58
CA GLN A 68 3.98 -10.20 13.51
C GLN A 68 2.70 -11.00 13.29
N GLN A 69 1.61 -10.62 13.98
CA GLN A 69 0.35 -11.32 13.84
C GLN A 69 -0.25 -11.16 12.43
N PHE A 70 -0.21 -9.95 11.88
CA PHE A 70 -0.66 -9.68 10.53
C PHE A 70 0.18 -10.44 9.49
N GLN A 71 1.50 -10.58 9.71
CA GLN A 71 2.36 -11.42 8.86
C GLN A 71 1.90 -12.87 8.85
N LEU A 72 1.66 -13.43 10.04
CA LEU A 72 1.18 -14.81 10.16
C LEU A 72 -0.18 -15.02 9.49
N ASP A 73 -1.07 -14.02 9.52
CA ASP A 73 -2.36 -14.07 8.84
C ASP A 73 -2.20 -13.99 7.32
N LEU A 74 -1.32 -13.12 6.84
CA LEU A 74 -1.03 -12.95 5.42
C LEU A 74 -0.35 -14.20 4.82
N ASP A 75 0.60 -14.79 5.54
CA ASP A 75 1.28 -16.04 5.15
C ASP A 75 0.27 -17.19 5.05
N GLU A 76 -0.58 -17.33 6.07
CA GLU A 76 -1.62 -18.36 6.09
C GLU A 76 -2.63 -18.15 4.95
N THR A 77 -3.05 -16.91 4.72
CA THR A 77 -3.94 -16.53 3.62
C THR A 77 -3.33 -16.88 2.26
N SER A 78 -2.05 -16.55 2.06
CA SER A 78 -1.31 -16.82 0.81
C SER A 78 -1.16 -18.33 0.58
N ASN A 79 -0.83 -19.08 1.63
CA ASN A 79 -0.76 -20.54 1.59
C ASN A 79 -2.11 -21.18 1.24
N CYS A 80 -3.20 -20.72 1.86
CA CYS A 80 -4.56 -21.15 1.50
C CYS A 80 -4.91 -20.84 0.05
N ALA A 81 -4.42 -19.72 -0.48
CA ALA A 81 -4.62 -19.34 -1.89
C ALA A 81 -3.72 -20.10 -2.87
N GLY A 82 -2.73 -20.86 -2.38
CA GLY A 82 -1.70 -21.51 -3.20
C GLY A 82 -0.78 -20.51 -3.89
N ILE A 83 -0.49 -19.38 -3.24
CA ILE A 83 0.40 -18.33 -3.72
C ILE A 83 1.55 -18.22 -2.71
N LYS A 84 2.79 -18.27 -3.22
CA LYS A 84 3.97 -17.98 -2.41
C LYS A 84 4.28 -16.48 -2.47
N PRO A 85 4.33 -15.76 -1.34
CA PRO A 85 4.74 -14.36 -1.34
C PRO A 85 6.21 -14.28 -1.79
N LEU A 86 6.48 -13.50 -2.84
CA LEU A 86 7.84 -13.42 -3.40
C LEU A 86 8.79 -12.61 -2.50
N MET A 87 8.23 -11.68 -1.73
CA MET A 87 9.00 -10.84 -0.79
C MET A 87 9.18 -11.62 0.52
N THR A 88 10.37 -12.20 0.71
CA THR A 88 10.73 -12.93 1.93
C THR A 88 10.88 -11.98 3.11
N GLY A 89 10.04 -12.11 4.13
CA GLY A 89 10.20 -11.40 5.40
C GLY A 89 9.54 -10.02 5.48
N ASP A 90 9.10 -9.44 4.35
CA ASP A 90 8.37 -8.18 4.32
C ASP A 90 7.33 -8.19 3.19
N TRP A 91 6.09 -7.80 3.48
CA TRP A 91 5.12 -7.42 2.46
C TRP A 91 5.55 -6.12 1.77
N VAL A 92 4.93 -5.80 0.63
CA VAL A 92 5.13 -4.49 0.01
C VAL A 92 4.18 -3.50 0.70
N SER A 93 4.69 -2.39 1.22
CA SER A 93 3.81 -1.30 1.66
C SER A 93 3.02 -0.78 0.45
N ALA A 94 1.71 -0.59 0.59
CA ALA A 94 0.86 -0.04 -0.46
C ALA A 94 1.35 1.35 -0.90
N ALA A 95 1.92 2.12 0.03
CA ALA A 95 2.56 3.39 -0.26
C ALA A 95 3.81 3.22 -1.16
N SER A 96 4.73 2.32 -0.78
CA SER A 96 5.92 1.98 -1.58
C SER A 96 5.55 1.46 -2.98
N ALA A 97 4.56 0.57 -3.06
CA ALA A 97 4.04 0.08 -4.33
C ALA A 97 3.41 1.22 -5.15
N GLY A 98 2.63 2.09 -4.52
CA GLY A 98 2.05 3.26 -5.14
C GLY A 98 3.11 4.15 -5.80
N VAL A 99 4.18 4.50 -5.09
CA VAL A 99 5.25 5.36 -5.64
C VAL A 99 6.12 4.65 -6.68
N ALA A 100 6.35 3.34 -6.52
CA ALA A 100 7.02 2.53 -7.54
C ALA A 100 6.25 2.55 -8.87
N SER A 101 4.92 2.64 -8.83
CA SER A 101 4.10 2.79 -10.05
C SER A 101 4.39 4.06 -10.85
N GLN A 102 5.00 5.06 -10.22
CA GLN A 102 5.43 6.32 -10.84
C GLN A 102 6.93 6.33 -11.20
N ASN A 103 7.62 5.21 -11.04
CA ASN A 103 9.07 5.10 -11.13
C ASN A 103 9.84 6.02 -10.15
N TRP A 104 9.22 6.45 -9.05
CA TRP A 104 9.91 7.27 -8.06
C TRP A 104 10.76 6.39 -7.16
N GLY A 105 12.03 6.77 -6.93
CA GLY A 105 12.94 6.03 -6.05
C GLY A 105 13.32 4.64 -6.60
N LEU A 106 13.19 4.43 -7.91
CA LEU A 106 13.61 3.21 -8.61
C LEU A 106 14.87 3.49 -9.42
N CYS A 107 15.92 2.70 -9.23
CA CYS A 107 17.08 2.71 -10.13
C CYS A 107 16.69 2.24 -11.53
N LEU A 108 17.33 2.81 -12.55
CA LEU A 108 17.17 2.43 -13.94
C LEU A 108 17.97 1.15 -14.24
N SER A 109 19.18 1.03 -13.68
CA SER A 109 20.08 -0.11 -13.91
C SER A 109 19.81 -1.29 -12.97
N PHE A 110 18.55 -1.62 -12.67
CA PHE A 110 18.21 -2.63 -11.66
C PHE A 110 18.71 -4.05 -11.95
N THR A 111 19.04 -4.36 -13.22
CA THR A 111 19.66 -5.63 -13.62
C THR A 111 21.17 -5.68 -13.38
N ASP A 112 21.79 -4.55 -13.08
CA ASP A 112 23.21 -4.39 -12.74
C ASP A 112 23.28 -3.90 -11.28
N THR A 113 23.45 -4.84 -10.34
CA THR A 113 23.38 -4.55 -8.90
C THR A 113 24.36 -3.44 -8.49
N PRO A 114 25.67 -3.48 -8.85
CA PRO A 114 26.57 -2.36 -8.55
C PRO A 114 26.12 -1.02 -9.13
N ALA A 115 25.62 -0.98 -10.37
CA ALA A 115 25.15 0.26 -10.97
C ALA A 115 23.90 0.81 -10.27
N CYS A 116 22.94 -0.07 -9.92
CA CYS A 116 21.75 0.30 -9.17
C CYS A 116 22.12 0.84 -7.78
N GLU A 117 23.04 0.20 -7.05
CA GLU A 117 23.51 0.67 -5.75
C GLU A 117 24.12 2.08 -5.85
N MET A 118 24.96 2.34 -6.86
CA MET A 118 25.51 3.68 -7.11
C MET A 118 24.43 4.71 -7.47
N GLU A 119 23.39 4.32 -8.23
CA GLU A 119 22.25 5.22 -8.49
C GLU A 119 21.50 5.56 -7.20
N GLU A 120 21.22 4.55 -6.37
CA GLU A 120 20.46 4.70 -5.12
C GLU A 120 21.20 5.52 -4.06
N GLU A 121 22.53 5.42 -3.98
CA GLU A 121 23.37 6.29 -3.12
C GLU A 121 23.18 7.78 -3.42
N ASN A 122 22.84 8.11 -4.67
CA ASN A 122 22.63 9.47 -5.14
C ASN A 122 21.16 9.91 -5.11
N PHE A 123 20.23 9.07 -4.65
CA PHE A 123 18.83 9.45 -4.57
C PHE A 123 18.60 10.52 -3.49
N PRO A 124 17.87 11.59 -3.81
CA PRO A 124 17.53 12.59 -2.82
C PRO A 124 16.57 11.98 -1.78
N LEU A 125 16.70 12.44 -0.53
CA LEU A 125 15.68 12.17 0.48
C LEU A 125 14.41 12.97 0.14
N GLU A 126 13.38 12.25 -0.30
CA GLU A 126 12.07 12.80 -0.67
C GLU A 126 11.05 12.56 0.44
N THR A 127 9.99 13.37 0.46
CA THR A 127 8.81 13.18 1.31
C THR A 127 7.61 13.06 0.41
N ALA A 128 6.85 11.97 0.55
CA ALA A 128 5.69 11.71 -0.27
C ALA A 128 4.41 11.70 0.58
N LEU A 129 3.35 12.26 0.02
CA LEU A 129 1.99 12.16 0.53
C LEU A 129 1.23 11.19 -0.39
N THR A 130 0.74 10.09 0.15
CA THR A 130 -0.19 9.20 -0.57
C THR A 130 -1.60 9.42 -0.04
N VAL A 131 -2.55 9.64 -0.94
CA VAL A 131 -3.98 9.74 -0.65
C VAL A 131 -4.68 8.66 -1.45
N GLU A 132 -5.14 7.62 -0.76
CA GLU A 132 -5.94 6.54 -1.33
C GLU A 132 -7.40 6.74 -0.92
N HIS A 133 -8.29 6.87 -1.92
CA HIS A 133 -9.71 7.04 -1.67
C HIS A 133 -10.50 5.93 -2.36
N THR A 134 -10.78 4.89 -1.57
CA THR A 134 -11.54 3.73 -1.99
C THR A 134 -13.03 3.94 -1.77
N LYS A 135 -13.85 2.98 -2.19
CA LYS A 135 -15.29 2.97 -1.88
C LYS A 135 -15.59 3.06 -0.40
N ASP A 136 -14.74 2.43 0.42
CA ASP A 136 -15.01 2.19 1.85
C ASP A 136 -14.17 3.08 2.77
N ALA A 137 -13.06 3.66 2.30
CA ALA A 137 -12.19 4.45 3.16
C ALA A 137 -11.42 5.54 2.43
N LEU A 138 -11.09 6.58 3.19
CA LEU A 138 -10.01 7.51 2.89
C LEU A 138 -8.78 7.09 3.71
N ILE A 139 -7.65 6.87 3.05
CA ILE A 139 -6.37 6.53 3.66
C ILE A 139 -5.37 7.61 3.24
N VAL A 140 -4.72 8.22 4.21
CA VAL A 140 -3.71 9.24 3.95
C VAL A 140 -2.45 8.89 4.70
N ALA A 141 -1.33 8.86 4.00
CA ALA A 141 -0.03 8.56 4.59
C ALA A 141 1.05 9.53 4.12
N ILE A 142 1.94 9.88 5.05
CA ILE A 142 3.16 10.64 4.80
C ILE A 142 4.34 9.77 5.17
N PHE A 143 5.30 9.69 4.27
CA PHE A 143 6.54 8.95 4.49
C PHE A 143 7.70 9.65 3.82
N THR A 144 8.89 9.34 4.33
CA THR A 144 10.16 9.74 3.72
C THR A 144 10.79 8.55 3.02
N MET A 145 11.38 8.79 1.86
CA MET A 145 12.03 7.76 1.06
C MET A 145 13.28 8.32 0.39
N ASN A 146 14.33 7.53 0.31
CA ASN A 146 15.42 7.71 -0.65
C ASN A 146 15.17 6.80 -1.87
N ASN A 147 14.95 5.50 -1.63
CA ASN A 147 14.50 4.53 -2.62
C ASN A 147 13.15 3.90 -2.19
N VAL A 148 12.51 3.16 -3.09
CA VAL A 148 11.19 2.54 -2.81
C VAL A 148 11.20 1.46 -1.72
N GLN A 149 12.38 0.89 -1.40
CA GLN A 149 12.54 -0.17 -0.41
C GLN A 149 12.75 0.41 0.99
N SER A 150 13.36 1.58 1.09
CA SER A 150 13.68 2.29 2.32
C SER A 150 12.69 3.42 2.54
N VAL A 151 11.44 3.01 2.79
CA VAL A 151 10.36 3.90 3.19
C VAL A 151 10.29 3.95 4.71
N SER A 152 10.47 5.14 5.27
CA SER A 152 10.19 5.41 6.69
C SER A 152 8.84 6.10 6.76
N ASP A 153 7.83 5.31 7.10
CA ASP A 153 6.50 5.81 7.38
C ASP A 153 6.55 6.74 8.58
N LYS A 154 6.05 7.96 8.39
CA LYS A 154 5.99 8.95 9.46
C LYS A 154 4.61 8.99 10.07
N HIS A 155 3.58 8.87 9.24
CA HIS A 155 2.20 8.91 9.69
C HIS A 155 1.25 8.28 8.68
N THR A 156 0.28 7.49 9.14
CA THR A 156 -0.84 6.96 8.37
C THR A 156 -2.13 7.15 9.13
N ARG A 157 -3.18 7.61 8.44
CA ARG A 157 -4.53 7.78 8.98
C ARG A 157 -5.54 7.15 8.04
N ILE A 158 -6.56 6.53 8.64
CA ILE A 158 -7.60 5.79 7.92
C ILE A 158 -8.95 6.22 8.46
N TRP A 159 -9.83 6.66 7.56
CA TRP A 159 -11.19 7.06 7.86
C TRP A 159 -12.16 6.21 7.05
N TYR A 160 -12.69 5.14 7.67
CA TYR A 160 -13.70 4.25 7.08
C TYR A 160 -15.07 4.94 6.87
N SER A 161 -15.33 6.07 7.52
CA SER A 161 -16.59 6.80 7.38
C SER A 161 -16.60 7.76 6.17
N ILE A 162 -15.52 7.81 5.39
CA ILE A 162 -15.31 8.79 4.31
C ILE A 162 -14.91 8.08 3.01
N GLY A 163 -15.35 6.84 2.82
CA GLY A 163 -15.22 6.16 1.53
C GLY A 163 -16.08 6.79 0.44
N ALA A 164 -15.70 6.62 -0.82
CA ALA A 164 -16.36 7.23 -1.99
C ALA A 164 -17.85 6.87 -2.12
N ASP A 165 -18.31 5.73 -1.57
CA ASP A 165 -19.74 5.37 -1.58
C ASP A 165 -20.59 6.31 -0.69
N HIS A 166 -19.94 7.17 0.10
CA HIS A 166 -20.55 8.23 0.90
C HIS A 166 -20.60 9.58 0.14
N GLU A 167 -20.21 9.65 -1.14
CA GLU A 167 -20.22 10.90 -1.93
C GLU A 167 -21.59 11.57 -2.03
N LYS A 168 -22.67 10.80 -1.90
CA LYS A 168 -24.06 11.29 -1.92
C LYS A 168 -24.41 12.28 -0.81
N TYR A 169 -23.56 12.44 0.22
CA TYR A 169 -23.77 13.41 1.27
C TYR A 169 -23.13 14.75 0.89
N ASP A 170 -23.88 15.84 1.02
CA ASP A 170 -23.47 17.19 0.56
C ASP A 170 -22.11 17.66 1.12
N GLU A 171 -21.72 17.16 2.30
CA GLU A 171 -20.48 17.55 2.99
C GLU A 171 -19.30 16.59 2.71
N HIS A 172 -19.48 15.53 1.92
CA HIS A 172 -18.47 14.47 1.74
C HIS A 172 -17.12 15.03 1.29
N TRP A 173 -17.11 15.85 0.23
CA TRP A 173 -15.89 16.41 -0.32
C TRP A 173 -15.22 17.44 0.60
N THR A 174 -16.01 18.17 1.39
CA THR A 174 -15.50 19.06 2.45
C THR A 174 -14.77 18.23 3.51
N LEU A 175 -15.38 17.13 3.97
CA LEU A 175 -14.77 16.24 4.95
C LEU A 175 -13.49 15.58 4.41
N VAL A 176 -13.46 15.15 3.14
CA VAL A 176 -12.25 14.62 2.49
C VAL A 176 -11.12 15.65 2.56
N LYS A 177 -11.40 16.92 2.18
CA LYS A 177 -10.41 18.00 2.26
C LYS A 177 -9.90 18.18 3.68
N GLU A 178 -10.80 18.31 4.64
CA GLU A 178 -10.47 18.51 6.05
C GLU A 178 -9.59 17.38 6.59
N ARG A 179 -9.91 16.11 6.30
CA ARG A 179 -9.10 14.97 6.76
C ARG A 179 -7.71 14.92 6.16
N ILE A 180 -7.55 15.29 4.89
CA ILE A 180 -6.22 15.42 4.29
C ILE A 180 -5.44 16.55 5.00
N GLN A 181 -6.11 17.62 5.40
CA GLN A 181 -5.50 18.76 6.09
C GLN A 181 -5.25 18.53 7.59
N GLU A 182 -5.84 17.51 8.21
CA GLU A 182 -5.62 17.12 9.62
C GLU A 182 -4.23 16.50 9.86
N LEU A 183 -3.44 16.27 8.82
CA LEU A 183 -2.08 15.74 8.97
C LEU A 183 -1.19 16.75 9.72
N PRO A 184 -0.39 16.28 10.70
CA PRO A 184 0.45 17.15 11.53
C PRO A 184 1.69 17.61 10.75
N MET A 185 1.50 18.55 9.83
CA MET A 185 2.56 19.01 8.92
C MET A 185 3.75 19.65 9.63
N ASP A 186 3.51 20.21 10.81
CA ASP A 186 4.50 20.84 11.70
C ASP A 186 5.50 19.84 12.31
N VAL A 187 5.15 18.55 12.34
CA VAL A 187 6.02 17.48 12.83
C VAL A 187 7.07 17.07 11.79
N TYR A 188 6.89 17.44 10.52
CA TYR A 188 7.81 17.05 9.45
C TYR A 188 8.81 18.16 9.15
N GLU A 189 10.10 17.79 9.09
CA GLU A 189 11.18 18.70 8.74
C GLU A 189 11.05 19.28 7.33
N ARG A 190 10.31 18.60 6.45
CA ARG A 190 10.13 18.97 5.04
C ARG A 190 8.69 18.71 4.59
N ALA A 191 8.12 19.66 3.85
CA ALA A 191 6.85 19.45 3.17
C ALA A 191 6.98 18.36 2.09
N PRO A 192 5.92 17.56 1.86
CA PRO A 192 5.88 16.59 0.77
C PRO A 192 6.25 17.23 -0.57
N THR A 193 7.16 16.58 -1.27
CA THR A 193 7.64 16.95 -2.60
C THR A 193 6.90 16.20 -3.70
N LYS A 194 6.18 15.16 -3.32
CA LYS A 194 5.42 14.26 -4.18
C LYS A 194 4.04 14.01 -3.58
N VAL A 195 3.00 14.03 -4.40
CA VAL A 195 1.64 13.62 -4.01
C VAL A 195 1.18 12.51 -4.94
N LEU A 196 0.81 11.37 -4.38
CA LEU A 196 0.26 10.22 -5.10
C LEU A 196 -1.21 10.01 -4.73
N ALA A 197 -2.07 9.93 -5.73
CA ALA A 197 -3.51 9.73 -5.59
C ALA A 197 -3.94 8.35 -6.10
N THR A 198 -4.44 7.46 -5.24
CA THR A 198 -4.87 6.10 -5.63
C THR A 198 -6.33 5.81 -5.25
N GLY A 199 -6.88 4.70 -5.77
CA GLY A 199 -8.23 4.23 -5.44
C GLY A 199 -9.30 4.60 -6.47
N GLU A 200 -10.53 4.19 -6.22
CA GLU A 200 -11.65 4.38 -7.14
C GLU A 200 -12.02 5.85 -7.37
N ALA A 201 -12.04 6.66 -6.30
CA ALA A 201 -12.42 8.07 -6.39
C ALA A 201 -11.34 8.91 -7.09
N ALA A 202 -10.08 8.47 -7.04
CA ALA A 202 -8.98 9.08 -7.78
C ALA A 202 -9.10 8.95 -9.31
N LYS A 203 -10.18 8.36 -9.84
CA LYS A 203 -10.52 8.45 -11.28
C LYS A 203 -11.38 9.66 -11.63
N THR A 204 -11.83 10.42 -10.64
CA THR A 204 -12.77 11.53 -10.83
C THR A 204 -12.03 12.86 -10.77
N GLU A 205 -12.43 13.80 -11.64
CA GLU A 205 -11.88 15.16 -11.59
C GLU A 205 -12.20 15.82 -10.24
N LYS A 206 -13.36 15.51 -9.67
CA LYS A 206 -13.78 16.09 -8.40
C LYS A 206 -12.83 15.75 -7.25
N PHE A 207 -12.35 14.52 -7.20
CA PHE A 207 -11.34 14.12 -6.23
C PHE A 207 -10.04 14.92 -6.39
N PHE A 208 -9.58 15.13 -7.63
CA PHE A 208 -8.35 15.91 -7.88
C PHE A 208 -8.52 17.40 -7.56
N GLU A 209 -9.68 18.00 -7.83
CA GLU A 209 -9.99 19.36 -7.37
C GLU A 209 -9.81 19.47 -5.85
N VAL A 210 -10.46 18.57 -5.11
CA VAL A 210 -10.44 18.53 -3.64
C VAL A 210 -9.03 18.26 -3.12
N LEU A 211 -8.30 17.34 -3.74
CA LEU A 211 -6.92 17.02 -3.39
C LEU A 211 -6.00 18.23 -3.63
N ARG A 212 -6.14 18.93 -4.77
CA ARG A 212 -5.38 20.15 -5.06
C ARG A 212 -5.63 21.22 -4.00
N GLU A 213 -6.89 21.50 -3.68
CA GLU A 213 -7.24 22.45 -2.61
C GLU A 213 -6.68 22.02 -1.24
N ALA A 214 -6.76 20.73 -0.92
CA ALA A 214 -6.25 20.20 0.34
C ALA A 214 -4.74 20.41 0.46
N VAL A 215 -4.00 20.01 -0.57
CA VAL A 215 -2.53 20.09 -0.69
C VAL A 215 -2.06 21.54 -0.69
N GLU A 216 -2.76 22.44 -1.38
CA GLU A 216 -2.49 23.89 -1.34
C GLU A 216 -2.67 24.46 0.07
N GLY A 217 -3.72 24.04 0.78
CA GLY A 217 -3.95 24.43 2.18
C GLY A 217 -2.88 23.91 3.15
N LEU A 218 -2.19 22.82 2.81
CA LEU A 218 -1.00 22.32 3.53
C LEU A 218 0.29 23.07 3.15
N GLY A 219 0.24 24.04 2.24
CA GLY A 219 1.41 24.78 1.77
C GLY A 219 2.32 23.98 0.83
N ILE A 220 1.84 22.85 0.32
CA ILE A 220 2.58 21.99 -0.61
C ILE A 220 2.42 22.56 -2.03
N ARG A 221 3.54 22.93 -2.67
CA ARG A 221 3.56 23.60 -3.99
C ARG A 221 3.98 22.71 -5.16
N LYS A 222 4.04 21.38 -4.99
CA LYS A 222 4.75 20.46 -5.90
C LYS A 222 3.85 19.38 -6.55
N GLN A 223 4.44 18.65 -7.51
CA GLN A 223 3.85 17.63 -8.39
C GLN A 223 2.85 16.69 -7.71
N THR A 224 1.58 16.80 -8.15
CA THR A 224 0.55 15.78 -7.96
C THR A 224 0.60 14.78 -9.11
N SER A 225 0.41 13.49 -8.83
CA SER A 225 0.30 12.45 -9.87
C SER A 225 -1.03 12.56 -10.61
N GLU A 226 -1.15 13.50 -11.54
CA GLU A 226 -2.36 13.65 -12.34
C GLU A 226 -2.42 12.59 -13.47
N PRO A 227 -3.56 11.90 -13.66
CA PRO A 227 -3.70 10.80 -14.62
C PRO A 227 -3.43 11.20 -16.07
N GLU A 228 -3.89 12.39 -16.47
CA GLU A 228 -3.92 12.83 -17.88
C GLU A 228 -2.52 13.04 -18.48
N ALA A 229 -1.53 13.38 -17.65
CA ALA A 229 -0.18 13.69 -18.13
C ALA A 229 0.75 12.46 -18.24
N SER A 230 0.39 11.31 -17.67
CA SER A 230 1.35 10.23 -17.37
C SER A 230 0.93 8.83 -17.82
N GLY A 231 -0.28 8.64 -18.36
CA GLY A 231 -0.84 7.30 -18.62
C GLY A 231 -1.07 6.49 -17.34
N TYR A 232 -1.11 7.20 -16.21
CA TYR A 232 -1.33 6.67 -14.88
C TYR A 232 -2.78 6.24 -14.71
N ASN A 233 -2.98 5.03 -14.20
CA ASN A 233 -4.28 4.57 -13.76
C ASN A 233 -4.28 4.44 -12.22
N PRO A 234 -4.90 5.38 -11.50
CA PRO A 234 -4.87 5.43 -10.04
C PRO A 234 -5.51 4.21 -9.37
N LEU A 235 -6.44 3.53 -10.07
CA LEU A 235 -7.07 2.30 -9.59
C LEU A 235 -6.09 1.13 -9.55
N PHE A 236 -5.14 1.07 -10.49
CA PHE A 236 -4.20 -0.03 -10.61
C PHE A 236 -2.77 0.35 -10.21
N ALA A 237 -2.56 1.56 -9.70
CA ALA A 237 -1.25 2.09 -9.33
C ALA A 237 -0.49 1.15 -8.38
N VAL A 238 -1.12 0.84 -7.24
CA VAL A 238 -0.54 -0.04 -6.21
C VAL A 238 -0.24 -1.42 -6.78
N ALA A 239 -1.17 -2.03 -7.51
CA ALA A 239 -0.96 -3.34 -8.12
C ALA A 239 0.18 -3.34 -9.16
N ARG A 240 0.28 -2.29 -9.99
CA ARG A 240 1.37 -2.12 -10.97
C ARG A 240 2.72 -1.97 -10.29
N GLY A 241 2.81 -1.17 -9.24
CA GLY A 241 4.07 -1.05 -8.50
C GLY A 241 4.44 -2.32 -7.75
N ALA A 242 3.47 -3.04 -7.18
CA ALA A 242 3.73 -4.36 -6.60
C ALA A 242 4.27 -5.35 -7.65
N ALA A 243 3.73 -5.34 -8.87
CA ALA A 243 4.25 -6.11 -9.99
C ALA A 243 5.67 -5.67 -10.40
N GLU A 244 6.00 -4.38 -10.28
CA GLU A 244 7.35 -3.87 -10.52
C GLU A 244 8.36 -4.44 -9.52
N PHE A 245 8.00 -4.54 -8.23
CA PHE A 245 8.84 -5.24 -7.23
C PHE A 245 9.07 -6.71 -7.61
N VAL A 246 8.02 -7.40 -8.08
CA VAL A 246 8.12 -8.79 -8.52
C VAL A 246 9.08 -8.92 -9.70
N ARG A 247 8.89 -8.09 -10.73
CA ARG A 247 9.74 -8.07 -11.93
C ARG A 247 11.21 -7.93 -11.55
N ARG A 248 11.53 -6.89 -10.77
CA ARG A 248 12.92 -6.61 -10.35
C ARG A 248 13.54 -7.78 -9.60
N ARG A 249 12.78 -8.42 -8.71
CA ARG A 249 13.25 -9.57 -7.95
C ARG A 249 13.49 -10.82 -8.79
N GLN A 250 12.73 -11.00 -9.87
CA GLN A 250 12.88 -12.13 -10.79
C GLN A 250 14.03 -11.91 -11.78
N GLU A 251 14.21 -10.68 -12.27
CA GLU A 251 15.24 -10.33 -13.25
C GLU A 251 16.61 -10.04 -12.60
N ALA A 252 16.62 -9.63 -11.33
CA ALA A 252 17.81 -9.35 -10.54
C ALA A 252 17.64 -9.90 -9.11
N PRO A 253 17.79 -11.22 -8.90
CA PRO A 253 17.69 -11.82 -7.57
C PRO A 253 18.74 -11.23 -6.63
N PRO A 254 18.40 -10.94 -5.36
CA PRO A 254 19.40 -10.52 -4.37
C PRO A 254 20.47 -11.61 -4.23
N ASN A 255 21.73 -11.19 -4.20
CA ASN A 255 22.89 -12.07 -3.99
C ASN A 255 22.88 -12.73 -2.60
#